data_AF-A0A7K2P2H9-F1
#
_entry.id   AF-A0A7K2P2H9-F1
#
_cell.length_a   1.000
_cell.length_b   1.000
_cell.length_c   1.000
_cell.angle_alpha   90.00
_cell.angle_beta   90.00
_cell.angle_gamma   90.00
#
_symmetry.space_group_name_H-M   'P 1'
#
loop_
_entity.id
_entity.type
_entity.pdbx_description
1 polymer ?
#
loop_
_entity_poly.entity_id
_entity_poly.type
_entity_poly.pdbx_seq_one_letter_code
_entity_poly.pdbx_strand_id
1 'polypeptide(L)'
;WFADDHDAPAHWEPSGQDFLSPALTEADAMRRVLAPDRLARWLDRFLPGLGTGARCALLEVPVVSDRADPQIGHLLGLTLSRAAALRALADALPDGPVRARLDEAAGAHLTAGLPAVERGDFTTDHWLATFAALALDPVAPPAARH
;
A
#
# COMPACT_ATOMS: atom_id res chain seq x y z
N TRP A 1 -2.01 20.77 -5.89
CA TRP A 1 -0.98 19.88 -5.36
C TRP A 1 -1.55 18.46 -5.41
N PHE A 2 -0.88 17.55 -6.12
CA PHE A 2 -1.26 16.16 -6.46
C PHE A 2 -2.40 15.93 -7.47
N ALA A 3 -3.40 16.81 -7.57
CA ALA A 3 -4.56 16.57 -8.47
C ALA A 3 -4.20 16.40 -9.97
N ASP A 4 -3.10 16.99 -10.42
CA ASP A 4 -2.63 16.97 -11.81
C ASP A 4 -1.48 15.97 -12.03
N ASP A 5 -1.02 15.30 -10.97
CA ASP A 5 0.07 14.34 -11.02
C ASP A 5 -0.38 13.09 -11.79
N HIS A 6 0.55 12.53 -12.55
CA HIS A 6 0.34 11.41 -13.47
C HIS A 6 1.65 10.63 -13.63
N ASP A 7 1.56 9.38 -14.10
CA ASP A 7 2.71 8.52 -14.39
C ASP A 7 3.73 8.45 -13.23
N ALA A 8 3.23 8.20 -12.01
CA ALA A 8 4.07 8.06 -10.84
C ALA A 8 5.20 7.05 -11.10
N PRO A 9 6.45 7.32 -10.68
CA PRO A 9 7.60 6.47 -10.96
C PRO A 9 7.63 5.22 -10.07
N ALA A 10 6.53 4.46 -10.05
CA ALA A 10 6.32 3.24 -9.27
C ALA A 10 7.42 2.19 -9.48
N HIS A 11 8.07 2.21 -10.65
CA HIS A 11 9.16 1.31 -11.01
C HIS A 11 10.49 1.62 -10.29
N TRP A 12 10.61 2.76 -9.60
CA TRP A 12 11.76 3.07 -8.73
C TRP A 12 11.58 2.56 -7.30
N GLU A 13 10.40 2.04 -6.95
CA GLU A 13 10.14 1.47 -5.64
C GLU A 13 10.29 -0.06 -5.63
N PRO A 14 10.80 -0.64 -4.52
CA PRO A 14 11.31 0.03 -3.33
C PRO A 14 12.75 0.55 -3.49
N SER A 15 13.03 1.73 -2.94
CA SER A 15 14.37 2.10 -2.52
C SER A 15 14.66 1.31 -1.24
N GLY A 16 15.77 0.61 -1.10
CA GLY A 16 16.02 -0.33 0.01
C GLY A 16 15.98 0.26 1.44
N GLN A 17 15.57 1.52 1.61
CA GLN A 17 15.35 2.23 2.89
C GLN A 17 13.88 2.55 3.18
N ASP A 18 12.97 2.26 2.26
CA ASP A 18 11.58 2.69 2.35
C ASP A 18 10.85 2.00 3.52
N PHE A 19 10.22 2.81 4.38
CA PHE A 19 9.18 2.35 5.31
C PHE A 19 7.77 2.53 4.73
N LEU A 20 7.62 3.52 3.85
CA LEU A 20 6.38 3.89 3.18
C LEU A 20 6.65 3.95 1.68
N SER A 21 5.65 3.56 0.89
CA SER A 21 5.65 3.79 -0.55
C SER A 21 5.26 5.24 -0.83
N PRO A 22 6.10 6.07 -1.46
CA PRO A 22 5.71 7.43 -1.86
C PRO A 22 4.46 7.44 -2.73
N ALA A 23 4.39 6.57 -3.75
CA ALA A 23 3.23 6.53 -4.66
C ALA A 23 1.94 6.14 -3.94
N LEU A 24 1.96 5.10 -3.08
CA LEU A 24 0.76 4.71 -2.33
C LEU A 24 0.40 5.71 -1.22
N THR A 25 1.38 6.43 -0.67
CA THR A 25 1.14 7.50 0.30
C THR A 25 0.39 8.66 -0.35
N GLU A 26 0.80 9.07 -1.56
CA GLU A 26 0.08 10.09 -2.33
C GLU A 26 -1.32 9.61 -2.70
N ALA A 27 -1.45 8.36 -3.17
CA ALA A 27 -2.76 7.79 -3.47
C ALA A 27 -3.69 7.75 -2.24
N ASP A 28 -3.20 7.39 -1.05
CA ASP A 28 -4.01 7.45 0.19
C ASP A 28 -4.39 8.89 0.56
N ALA A 29 -3.49 9.86 0.37
CA ALA A 29 -3.80 11.26 0.58
C ALA A 29 -4.93 11.73 -0.36
N MET A 30 -4.84 11.38 -1.64
CA MET A 30 -5.84 11.72 -2.65
C MET A 30 -7.19 11.02 -2.40
N ARG A 31 -7.17 9.77 -1.94
CA ARG A 31 -8.38 9.04 -1.50
C ARG A 31 -9.18 9.79 -0.43
N ARG A 32 -8.50 10.50 0.48
CA ARG A 32 -9.16 11.23 1.58
C ARG A 32 -9.86 12.52 1.12
N VAL A 33 -9.48 13.06 -0.04
CA VAL A 33 -9.96 14.37 -0.52
C VAL A 33 -10.78 14.30 -1.80
N LEU A 34 -10.71 13.20 -2.55
CA LEU A 34 -11.48 12.97 -3.76
C LEU A 34 -12.72 12.10 -3.49
N ALA A 35 -13.81 12.39 -4.20
CA ALA A 35 -14.95 11.47 -4.28
C ALA A 35 -14.55 10.19 -5.06
N PRO A 36 -15.16 9.02 -4.77
CA PRO A 36 -14.78 7.73 -5.35
C PRO A 36 -14.60 7.73 -6.88
N ASP A 37 -15.56 8.27 -7.63
CA ASP A 37 -15.47 8.32 -9.09
C ASP A 37 -14.32 9.21 -9.60
N ARG A 38 -13.98 10.27 -8.85
CA ARG A 38 -12.84 11.13 -9.19
C ARG A 38 -11.52 10.46 -8.82
N LEU A 39 -11.48 9.73 -7.71
CA LEU A 39 -10.33 8.95 -7.30
C LEU A 39 -10.00 7.89 -8.36
N ALA A 40 -11.00 7.13 -8.82
CA ALA A 40 -10.81 6.12 -9.86
C ALA A 40 -10.15 6.72 -11.12
N ARG A 41 -10.73 7.81 -11.66
CA ARG A 41 -10.17 8.51 -12.83
C ARG A 41 -8.80 9.13 -12.60
N TRP A 42 -8.50 9.54 -11.37
CA TRP A 42 -7.18 10.07 -11.01
C TRP A 42 -6.15 8.94 -10.94
N LEU A 43 -6.47 7.81 -10.32
CA LEU A 43 -5.62 6.62 -10.27
C LEU A 43 -5.32 6.05 -11.65
N ASP A 44 -6.27 6.09 -12.59
CA ASP A 44 -6.02 5.66 -13.98
C ASP A 44 -4.88 6.45 -14.65
N ARG A 45 -4.71 7.73 -14.30
CA ARG A 45 -3.61 8.57 -14.81
C ARG A 45 -2.36 8.49 -13.96
N PHE A 46 -2.52 8.37 -12.64
CA PHE A 46 -1.41 8.35 -11.70
C PHE A 46 -0.66 7.02 -11.70
N LEU A 47 -1.39 5.91 -11.79
CA LEU A 47 -0.87 4.54 -11.79
C LEU A 47 -1.50 3.71 -12.93
N PRO A 48 -1.18 4.02 -14.20
CA PRO A 48 -1.79 3.35 -15.36
C PRO A 48 -1.54 1.82 -15.39
N GLY A 49 -0.50 1.34 -14.70
CA GLY A 49 -0.22 -0.08 -14.52
C GLY A 49 -1.29 -0.87 -13.75
N LEU A 50 -2.14 -0.19 -12.96
CA LEU A 50 -3.19 -0.86 -12.17
C LEU A 50 -4.28 -1.46 -13.05
N GLY A 51 -4.77 -0.71 -14.04
CA GLY A 51 -5.88 -1.12 -14.91
C GLY A 51 -5.48 -1.96 -16.12
N THR A 52 -4.20 -2.02 -16.48
CA THR A 52 -3.73 -2.62 -17.73
C THR A 52 -3.32 -4.09 -17.62
N GLY A 53 -3.34 -4.67 -16.41
CA GLY A 53 -2.82 -6.03 -16.15
C GLY A 53 -1.29 -6.14 -16.23
N ALA A 54 -0.59 -5.07 -16.64
CA ALA A 54 0.87 -5.01 -16.66
C ALA A 54 1.44 -5.09 -15.25
N ARG A 55 2.66 -5.62 -15.09
CA ARG A 55 3.32 -5.67 -13.78
C ARG A 55 3.40 -4.28 -13.15
N CYS A 56 3.13 -4.22 -11.86
CA CYS A 56 3.19 -3.00 -11.06
C CYS A 56 3.97 -3.31 -9.78
N ALA A 57 5.15 -2.71 -9.63
CA ALA A 57 6.06 -2.98 -8.50
C ALA A 57 5.44 -2.63 -7.13
N LEU A 58 4.40 -1.79 -7.09
CA LEU A 58 3.64 -1.49 -5.87
C LEU A 58 2.75 -2.64 -5.41
N LEU A 59 2.38 -3.55 -6.32
CA LEU A 59 1.54 -4.72 -6.03
C LEU A 59 2.39 -5.97 -5.69
N GLU A 60 3.69 -5.92 -5.93
CA GLU A 60 4.61 -7.02 -5.66
C GLU A 60 5.17 -6.91 -4.23
N VAL A 61 5.17 -8.02 -3.51
CA VAL A 61 5.74 -8.10 -2.17
C VAL A 61 7.26 -7.91 -2.26
N PRO A 62 7.85 -6.95 -1.53
CA PRO A 62 9.30 -6.76 -1.51
C PRO A 62 10.06 -8.03 -1.09
N VAL A 63 11.16 -8.33 -1.79
CA VAL A 63 12.01 -9.47 -1.44
C VAL A 63 12.90 -9.08 -0.25
N VAL A 64 12.77 -9.82 0.84
CA VAL A 64 13.56 -9.65 2.07
C VAL A 64 14.64 -10.74 2.09
N SER A 65 15.83 -10.44 1.56
CA SER A 65 16.90 -11.43 1.35
C SER A 65 17.65 -11.82 2.62
N ASP A 66 17.86 -10.88 3.55
CA ASP A 66 18.39 -11.16 4.89
C ASP A 66 17.57 -10.39 5.93
N ARG A 67 16.97 -11.12 6.89
CA ARG A 67 16.12 -10.54 7.94
C ARG A 67 16.92 -10.05 9.15
N ALA A 68 18.18 -10.44 9.28
CA ALA A 68 19.08 -9.97 10.32
C ALA A 68 19.77 -8.64 9.95
N ASP A 69 19.71 -8.26 8.67
CA ASP A 69 20.15 -6.95 8.21
C ASP A 69 19.10 -5.89 8.59
N PRO A 70 19.43 -4.94 9.49
CA PRO A 70 18.50 -3.91 9.92
C PRO A 70 18.03 -3.02 8.76
N GLN A 71 18.84 -2.89 7.71
CA GLN A 71 18.53 -2.14 6.51
C GLN A 71 17.40 -2.80 5.71
N ILE A 72 17.45 -4.13 5.59
CA ILE A 72 16.44 -4.94 4.89
C ILE A 72 15.19 -5.10 5.77
N GLY A 73 15.32 -5.00 7.09
CA GLY A 73 14.20 -4.96 8.04
C GLY A 73 13.15 -3.88 7.72
N HIS A 74 13.54 -2.75 7.12
CA HIS A 74 12.61 -1.70 6.68
C HIS A 74 11.57 -2.23 5.66
N LEU A 75 11.95 -3.20 4.83
CA LEU A 75 11.06 -3.79 3.83
C LEU A 75 9.92 -4.60 4.44
N LEU A 76 10.05 -5.09 5.68
CA LEU A 76 8.94 -5.71 6.42
C LEU A 76 7.89 -4.65 6.79
N GLY A 77 8.38 -3.49 7.20
CA GLY A 77 7.60 -2.27 7.39
C GLY A 77 6.84 -1.84 6.16
N LEU A 78 7.58 -1.70 5.06
CA LEU A 78 7.02 -1.38 3.76
C LEU A 78 5.96 -2.39 3.33
N THR A 79 6.19 -3.69 3.59
CA THR A 79 5.23 -4.73 3.24
C THR A 79 3.88 -4.49 3.94
N LEU A 80 3.90 -4.23 5.25
CA LEU A 80 2.67 -3.97 6.02
C LEU A 80 2.06 -2.59 5.68
N SER A 81 2.87 -1.56 5.46
CA SER A 81 2.37 -0.24 5.10
C SER A 81 1.72 -0.22 3.71
N ARG A 82 2.30 -0.95 2.74
CA ARG A 82 1.69 -1.20 1.43
C ARG A 82 0.38 -1.95 1.58
N ALA A 83 0.32 -3.01 2.41
CA ALA A 83 -0.92 -3.73 2.65
C ALA A 83 -2.06 -2.79 3.12
N ALA A 84 -1.77 -1.92 4.10
CA ALA A 84 -2.75 -0.96 4.61
C ALA A 84 -3.24 0.00 3.51
N ALA A 85 -2.31 0.59 2.74
CA ALA A 85 -2.66 1.53 1.68
C ALA A 85 -3.47 0.86 0.55
N LEU A 86 -3.08 -0.36 0.15
CA LEU A 86 -3.78 -1.13 -0.89
C LEU A 86 -5.22 -1.45 -0.49
N ARG A 87 -5.45 -1.90 0.75
CA ARG A 87 -6.82 -2.13 1.27
C ARG A 87 -7.64 -0.86 1.28
N ALA A 88 -7.07 0.23 1.80
CA ALA A 88 -7.76 1.51 1.87
C ALA A 88 -8.17 2.02 0.49
N LEU A 89 -7.30 1.86 -0.52
CA LEU A 89 -7.60 2.21 -1.90
C LEU A 89 -8.68 1.30 -2.50
N ALA A 90 -8.59 -0.01 -2.27
CA ALA A 90 -9.60 -0.97 -2.73
C ALA A 90 -11.00 -0.63 -2.19
N ASP A 91 -11.11 -0.34 -0.89
CA ASP A 91 -12.36 0.02 -0.22
C ASP A 91 -12.97 1.34 -0.72
N ALA A 92 -12.16 2.23 -1.28
CA ALA A 92 -12.61 3.51 -1.83
C ALA A 92 -12.98 3.45 -3.32
N LEU A 93 -12.78 2.31 -3.98
CA LEU A 93 -13.08 2.11 -5.39
C LEU A 93 -14.37 1.30 -5.59
N PRO A 94 -15.11 1.55 -6.69
CA PRO A 94 -16.22 0.69 -7.07
C PRO A 94 -15.73 -0.74 -7.37
N ASP A 95 -16.66 -1.70 -7.34
CA ASP A 95 -16.38 -3.08 -7.75
C ASP A 95 -15.82 -3.13 -9.17
N GLY A 96 -14.75 -3.90 -9.37
CA GLY A 96 -14.10 -4.00 -10.67
C GLY A 96 -12.73 -4.67 -10.60
N PRO A 97 -12.07 -4.84 -11.77
CA PRO A 97 -10.80 -5.55 -11.87
C PRO A 97 -9.67 -4.86 -11.09
N VAL A 98 -9.65 -3.52 -11.04
CA VAL A 98 -8.64 -2.78 -10.27
C VAL A 98 -8.80 -3.04 -8.77
N ARG A 99 -10.03 -2.95 -8.24
CA ARG A 99 -10.30 -3.24 -6.84
C ARG A 99 -9.87 -4.67 -6.47
N ALA A 100 -10.30 -5.67 -7.24
CA ALA A 100 -9.93 -7.06 -7.00
C ALA A 100 -8.40 -7.28 -6.98
N ARG A 101 -7.69 -6.58 -7.86
CA ARG A 101 -6.22 -6.65 -7.95
C ARG A 101 -5.51 -5.99 -6.76
N LEU A 102 -6.07 -4.89 -6.25
CA LEU A 102 -5.58 -4.26 -5.02
C LEU A 102 -5.83 -5.16 -3.80
N ASP A 103 -7.01 -5.78 -3.71
CA ASP A 103 -7.35 -6.73 -2.65
C ASP A 103 -6.43 -7.95 -2.64
N GLU A 104 -6.17 -8.54 -3.82
CA GLU A 104 -5.24 -9.66 -3.97
C GLU A 104 -3.82 -9.28 -3.52
N ALA A 105 -3.32 -8.14 -4.00
CA ALA A 105 -2.00 -7.64 -3.62
C ALA A 105 -1.92 -7.37 -2.12
N ALA A 106 -2.94 -6.75 -1.52
CA ALA A 106 -2.99 -6.51 -0.08
C ALA A 106 -2.95 -7.81 0.72
N GLY A 107 -3.70 -8.83 0.31
CA GLY A 107 -3.69 -10.15 0.94
C GLY A 107 -2.32 -10.82 0.88
N ALA A 108 -1.62 -10.72 -0.26
CA ALA A 108 -0.26 -11.23 -0.41
C ALA A 108 0.73 -10.53 0.52
N HIS A 109 0.63 -9.20 0.64
CA HIS A 109 1.47 -8.43 1.56
C HIS A 109 1.21 -8.76 3.02
N LEU A 110 -0.06 -8.88 3.45
CA LEU A 110 -0.41 -9.31 4.81
C LEU A 110 0.15 -10.68 5.14
N THR A 111 -0.02 -11.65 4.23
CA THR A 111 0.49 -13.01 4.39
C THR A 111 2.01 -13.04 4.59
N ALA A 112 2.74 -12.20 3.86
CA ALA A 112 4.19 -12.11 3.95
C ALA A 112 4.68 -11.31 5.18
N GLY A 113 3.97 -10.25 5.56
CA GLY A 113 4.39 -9.30 6.58
C GLY A 113 4.03 -9.69 8.02
N LEU A 114 2.85 -10.27 8.25
CA LEU A 114 2.35 -10.55 9.61
C LEU A 114 3.26 -11.47 10.45
N PRO A 115 3.87 -12.54 9.90
CA PRO A 115 4.78 -13.41 10.68
C PRO A 115 6.05 -12.72 11.19
N ALA A 116 6.35 -11.50 10.74
CA ALA A 116 7.44 -10.71 11.27
C ALA A 116 7.10 -10.01 12.59
N VAL A 117 5.81 -9.79 12.87
CA VAL A 117 5.33 -9.03 14.04
C VAL A 117 5.33 -9.88 15.32
N GLU A 118 5.28 -11.21 15.18
CA GLU A 118 5.12 -12.15 16.31
C GLU A 118 6.45 -12.55 16.98
N ARG A 119 7.59 -11.96 16.59
CA ARG A 119 8.93 -12.51 16.92
C ARG A 119 9.51 -12.08 18.27
N GLY A 120 8.90 -11.12 18.95
CA GLY A 120 9.25 -10.74 20.33
C GLY A 120 10.58 -10.00 20.49
N ASP A 121 11.17 -9.46 19.43
CA ASP A 121 12.37 -8.61 19.50
C ASP A 121 11.97 -7.13 19.49
N PHE A 122 12.04 -6.47 20.65
CA PHE A 122 11.61 -5.09 20.85
C PHE A 122 12.22 -4.10 19.84
N THR A 123 13.47 -4.30 19.42
CA THR A 123 14.16 -3.40 18.49
C THR A 123 13.59 -3.40 17.06
N THR A 124 13.02 -4.52 16.61
CA THR A 124 12.46 -4.68 15.27
C THR A 124 10.92 -4.61 15.29
N ASP A 125 10.29 -5.05 16.38
CA ASP A 125 8.85 -5.34 16.37
C ASP A 125 7.99 -4.14 16.79
N HIS A 126 8.53 -3.20 17.58
CA HIS A 126 7.73 -2.11 18.17
C HIS A 126 7.13 -1.17 17.11
N TRP A 127 7.84 -0.95 16.00
CA TRP A 127 7.37 -0.10 14.91
C TRP A 127 6.56 -0.90 13.87
N LEU A 128 6.85 -2.20 13.68
CA LEU A 128 6.07 -3.11 12.84
C LEU A 128 4.65 -3.29 13.36
N ALA A 129 4.46 -3.33 14.68
CA ALA A 129 3.14 -3.43 15.30
C ALA A 129 2.20 -2.28 14.88
N THR A 130 2.72 -1.06 14.71
CA THR A 130 1.91 0.07 14.22
C THR A 130 1.44 -0.15 12.78
N PHE A 131 2.33 -0.63 11.90
CA PHE A 131 1.95 -0.94 10.52
C PHE A 131 0.99 -2.12 10.43
N ALA A 132 1.19 -3.15 11.27
CA ALA A 132 0.28 -4.29 11.36
C ALA A 132 -1.12 -3.87 11.81
N ALA A 133 -1.22 -3.00 12.83
CA ALA A 133 -2.49 -2.47 13.28
C ALA A 133 -3.22 -1.71 12.15
N LEU A 134 -2.52 -0.80 11.45
CA LEU A 134 -3.08 -0.10 10.29
C LEU A 134 -3.52 -1.05 9.17
N ALA A 135 -2.74 -2.11 8.92
CA ALA A 135 -3.02 -3.07 7.86
C ALA A 135 -4.19 -4.01 8.19
N LEU A 136 -4.45 -4.25 9.47
CA LEU A 136 -5.54 -5.12 9.95
C LEU A 136 -6.81 -4.34 10.29
N ASP A 137 -6.71 -3.06 10.62
CA ASP A 137 -7.87 -2.22 10.95
C ASP A 137 -8.85 -2.20 9.76
N PRO A 138 -10.13 -2.58 9.93
CA PRO A 138 -11.12 -2.39 8.89
C PRO A 138 -11.31 -0.89 8.65
N VAL A 139 -10.98 -0.43 7.43
CA VAL A 139 -11.15 0.97 7.05
C VAL A 139 -12.65 1.27 7.07
N ALA A 140 -13.09 2.04 8.05
CA ALA A 140 -14.49 2.47 8.12
C ALA A 140 -14.85 3.26 6.85
N PRO A 141 -16.00 2.99 6.21
CA PRO A 141 -16.43 3.74 5.05
C PRO A 141 -16.58 5.22 5.43
N PRO A 142 -16.19 6.16 4.54
CA PRO A 142 -16.33 7.58 4.83
C PRO A 142 -17.80 7.90 5.14
N ALA A 143 -18.04 8.61 6.24
CA ALA A 143 -19.37 9.06 6.61
C ALA A 143 -19.98 9.85 5.44
N ALA A 144 -21.21 9.49 5.06
CA ALA A 144 -21.95 10.19 4.01
C ALA A 144 -22.02 11.68 4.37
N ARG A 145 -21.38 12.52 3.55
CA ARG A 145 -21.50 13.97 3.68
C ARG A 145 -22.87 14.37 3.15
N HIS A 146 -23.74 14.84 4.06
CA HIS A 146 -25.04 15.44 3.76
C HIS A 146 -24.91 16.76 3.00
#